data_AF-A0A0Q5Q2U1-F1
#
_entry.id   AF-A0A0Q5Q2U1-F1
#
_cell.length_a   1.000
_cell.length_b   1.000
_cell.length_c   1.000
_cell.angle_alpha   90.00
_cell.angle_beta   90.00
_cell.angle_gamma   90.00
#
_symmetry.space_group_name_H-M   'P 1'
#
loop_
_entity.id
_entity.type
_entity.pdbx_description
1 polymer ?
#
loop_
_entity_poly.entity_id
_entity_poly.type
_entity_poly.pdbx_seq_one_letter_code
_entity_poly.pdbx_strand_id
1 'polypeptide(L)'
;MRTENLSIEQIFIYACVFVAGGIVFLLIKKLTENSGNSPSQPEKPNTMPANLIQNMVNNYRNNQLAAIQNNLRIEDAQSVSFDIRTIKNFISSIEKESSSRNSAISEKDLGIRFYYAAYPEDLSAPDFSLLNKDYARKHTIIMIPTLNRLDENGNYLDFDFNPLDETSYKGSERRETVGETRMMAMSSRSGGDVLAQNHGGLIPPNSIAPLEY
;
A
#
# COMPACT_ATOMS: atom_id res chain seq x y z
N MET A 1 19.58 -27.89 54.84
CA MET A 1 19.25 -26.89 53.79
C MET A 1 20.06 -25.65 54.12
N ARG A 2 21.22 -25.48 53.50
CA ARG A 2 22.21 -24.44 53.87
C ARG A 2 21.96 -23.23 52.99
N THR A 3 21.37 -22.18 53.54
CA THR A 3 21.26 -20.87 52.89
C THR A 3 22.62 -20.19 53.00
N GLU A 4 23.37 -20.15 51.90
CA GLU A 4 24.56 -19.31 51.83
C GLU A 4 24.09 -17.85 51.75
N ASN A 5 24.43 -17.05 52.76
CA ASN A 5 24.14 -15.62 52.77
C ASN A 5 25.03 -14.94 51.73
N LEU A 6 24.42 -14.37 50.69
CA LEU A 6 25.10 -13.57 49.68
C LEU A 6 25.77 -12.36 50.37
N SER A 7 27.07 -12.17 50.15
CA SER A 7 27.79 -11.01 50.66
C SER A 7 27.27 -9.72 49.98
N ILE A 8 27.30 -8.60 50.70
CA ILE A 8 26.91 -7.27 50.16
C ILE A 8 27.72 -6.94 48.89
N GLU A 9 28.99 -7.35 48.84
CA GLU A 9 29.84 -7.18 47.66
C GLU A 9 29.32 -7.95 46.44
N GLN A 10 28.82 -9.17 46.64
CA GLN A 10 28.25 -9.98 45.56
C GLN A 10 26.96 -9.36 45.04
N ILE A 11 26.11 -8.83 45.92
CA ILE A 11 24.88 -8.10 45.53
C ILE A 11 25.26 -6.88 44.69
N PHE A 12 26.30 -6.14 45.08
CA PHE A 12 26.76 -4.97 44.34
C PHE A 12 27.30 -5.34 42.95
N ILE A 13 28.08 -6.42 42.86
CA ILE A 13 28.60 -6.96 41.60
C ILE A 13 27.44 -7.38 40.67
N TYR A 14 26.45 -8.12 41.17
CA TYR A 14 25.30 -8.52 40.36
C TYR A 14 24.47 -7.32 39.89
N ALA A 15 24.29 -6.30 40.73
CA ALA A 15 23.62 -5.07 40.33
C ALA A 15 24.38 -4.34 39.21
N CYS A 16 25.71 -4.23 39.31
CA CYS A 16 26.56 -3.64 38.27
C CYS A 16 26.47 -4.42 36.95
N VAL A 17 26.51 -5.76 36.99
CA VAL A 17 26.39 -6.61 35.79
C VAL A 17 25.01 -6.48 35.15
N PHE A 18 23.94 -6.42 35.95
CA PHE A 18 22.58 -6.24 35.44
C PHE A 18 22.39 -4.88 34.76
N VAL A 19 22.90 -3.80 35.38
CA VAL A 19 22.86 -2.45 34.80
C VAL A 19 23.68 -2.38 33.52
N ALA A 20 24.90 -2.92 33.51
CA ALA A 20 25.75 -2.96 32.33
C ALA A 20 25.08 -3.75 31.19
N GLY A 21 24.50 -4.92 31.49
CA GLY A 21 23.74 -5.71 30.53
C GLY A 21 22.53 -4.97 29.95
N GLY A 22 21.78 -4.23 30.80
CA GLY A 22 20.67 -3.38 30.36
C GLY A 22 21.12 -2.25 29.44
N ILE A 23 22.24 -1.60 29.73
CA ILE A 23 22.81 -0.55 28.88
C ILE A 23 23.26 -1.12 27.53
N VAL A 24 23.93 -2.27 27.52
CA VAL A 24 24.35 -2.96 26.29
C VAL A 24 23.12 -3.34 25.45
N PHE A 25 22.07 -3.87 26.08
CA PHE A 25 20.82 -4.19 25.39
C PHE A 25 20.16 -2.96 24.76
N LEU A 26 20.12 -1.83 25.47
CA LEU A 26 19.59 -0.56 24.93
C LEU A 26 20.44 -0.03 23.76
N LEU A 27 21.77 -0.17 23.83
CA LEU A 27 22.67 0.22 22.74
C LEU A 27 22.47 -0.67 21.51
N ILE A 28 22.36 -1.99 21.68
CA ILE A 28 22.08 -2.92 20.58
C ILE A 28 20.72 -2.59 19.94
N LYS A 29 19.66 -2.40 20.75
CA LYS A 29 18.33 -2.04 20.24
C LYS A 29 18.37 -0.74 19.43
N LYS A 30 19.05 0.29 19.94
CA LYS A 30 19.20 1.58 19.24
C LYS A 30 20.00 1.47 17.95
N LEU A 31 21.02 0.60 17.91
CA LEU A 31 21.79 0.33 16.69
C LEU A 31 20.97 -0.45 15.65
N THR A 32 20.14 -1.41 16.10
CA THR A 32 19.25 -2.18 15.21
C THR A 32 18.11 -1.31 14.66
N GLU A 33 17.52 -0.42 15.46
CA GLU A 33 16.48 0.52 15.02
C GLU A 33 17.00 1.55 13.99
N ASN A 34 18.27 1.96 14.10
CA ASN A 34 18.88 2.90 13.15
C ASN A 34 19.44 2.26 11.87
N SER A 35 19.47 0.92 11.78
CA SER A 35 19.97 0.19 10.61
C SER A 35 18.89 -0.06 9.54
N GLY A 36 17.71 0.55 9.68
CA GLY A 36 16.74 0.57 8.59
C GLY A 36 17.35 1.29 7.39
N ASN A 37 17.75 0.53 6.37
CA ASN A 37 18.21 1.06 5.11
C ASN A 37 17.07 1.89 4.51
N SER A 38 17.12 3.21 4.68
CA SER A 38 16.21 4.12 4.02
C SER A 38 16.38 3.93 2.51
N PRO A 39 15.29 3.83 1.73
CA PRO A 39 15.38 3.66 0.28
C PRO A 39 16.26 4.78 -0.27
N SER A 40 17.32 4.40 -1.00
CA SER A 40 18.31 5.33 -1.52
C SER A 40 17.59 6.40 -2.33
N GLN A 41 17.51 7.61 -1.79
CA GLN A 41 16.90 8.72 -2.51
C GLN A 41 17.72 8.93 -3.78
N PRO A 42 17.09 8.91 -4.97
CA PRO A 42 17.83 9.11 -6.20
C PRO A 42 18.51 10.48 -6.14
N GLU A 43 19.80 10.55 -6.46
CA GLU A 43 20.60 11.79 -6.37
C GLU A 43 19.97 12.94 -7.16
N LYS A 44 19.16 12.61 -8.18
CA LYS A 44 18.34 13.54 -8.95
C LYS A 44 16.95 12.92 -9.18
N PRO A 45 15.87 13.73 -9.12
CA PRO A 45 14.55 13.26 -9.52
C PRO A 45 14.54 12.76 -10.96
N ASN A 46 13.83 11.67 -11.22
CA ASN A 46 13.51 11.27 -12.59
C ASN A 46 12.60 12.33 -13.22
N THR A 47 12.95 12.79 -14.43
CA THR A 47 12.18 13.81 -15.15
C THR A 47 11.72 13.28 -16.50
N MET A 48 10.62 13.85 -17.00
CA MET A 48 10.08 13.59 -18.34
C MET A 48 9.75 14.94 -19.01
N PRO A 49 10.03 15.13 -20.31
CA PRO A 49 9.70 16.36 -21.01
C PRO A 49 8.20 16.68 -20.94
N ALA A 50 7.84 17.92 -20.62
CA ALA A 50 6.44 18.34 -20.45
C ALA A 50 5.60 18.14 -21.74
N ASN A 51 6.20 18.40 -22.91
CA ASN A 51 5.54 18.17 -24.20
C ASN A 51 5.22 16.69 -24.44
N LEU A 52 6.09 15.77 -24.00
CA LEU A 52 5.84 14.34 -24.09
C LEU A 52 4.67 13.93 -23.20
N ILE A 53 4.63 14.40 -21.95
CA ILE A 53 3.51 14.16 -21.02
C ILE A 53 2.20 14.66 -21.64
N GLN A 54 2.20 15.89 -22.15
CA GLN A 54 1.02 16.49 -22.76
C GLN A 54 0.55 15.68 -23.98
N ASN A 55 1.47 15.24 -24.84
CA ASN A 55 1.16 14.40 -26.00
C ASN A 55 0.55 13.07 -25.59
N MET A 56 1.09 12.41 -24.54
CA MET A 56 0.53 11.15 -24.03
C MET A 56 -0.88 11.33 -23.47
N VAL A 57 -1.11 12.39 -22.68
CA VAL A 57 -2.44 12.73 -22.13
C VAL A 57 -3.44 13.03 -23.24
N ASN A 58 -3.04 13.84 -24.23
CA ASN A 58 -3.89 14.16 -25.37
C ASN A 58 -4.20 12.92 -26.21
N ASN A 59 -3.22 12.02 -26.39
CA ASN A 59 -3.44 10.76 -27.11
C ASN A 59 -4.46 9.86 -26.40
N TYR A 60 -4.41 9.77 -25.07
CA TYR A 60 -5.43 9.05 -24.30
C TYR A 60 -6.82 9.68 -24.45
N ARG A 61 -6.92 11.01 -24.30
CA ARG A 61 -8.18 11.75 -24.40
C ARG A 61 -8.83 11.61 -25.78
N ASN A 62 -8.04 11.76 -26.84
CA ASN A 62 -8.54 11.77 -28.21
C ASN A 62 -8.86 10.38 -28.76
N ASN A 63 -8.33 9.31 -28.14
CA ASN A 63 -8.54 7.94 -28.60
C ASN A 63 -9.32 7.10 -27.59
N GLN A 64 -8.66 6.61 -26.52
CA GLN A 64 -9.25 5.66 -25.57
C GLN A 64 -10.48 6.26 -24.89
N LEU A 65 -10.34 7.46 -24.32
CA LEU A 65 -11.44 8.12 -23.63
C LEU A 65 -12.58 8.43 -24.61
N ALA A 66 -12.28 9.01 -25.78
CA ALA A 66 -13.30 9.28 -26.80
C ALA A 66 -14.06 8.02 -27.22
N ALA A 67 -13.37 6.90 -27.41
CA ALA A 67 -14.00 5.62 -27.74
C ALA A 67 -14.93 5.12 -26.61
N ILE A 68 -14.48 5.21 -25.35
CA ILE A 68 -15.28 4.84 -24.18
C ILE A 68 -16.52 5.72 -24.07
N GLN A 69 -16.35 7.05 -24.11
CA GLN A 69 -17.45 8.01 -23.98
C GLN A 69 -18.48 7.85 -25.09
N ASN A 70 -18.05 7.67 -26.34
CA ASN A 70 -18.95 7.49 -27.48
C ASN A 70 -19.72 6.17 -27.41
N ASN A 71 -19.06 5.08 -27.00
CA ASN A 71 -19.69 3.77 -26.93
C ASN A 71 -20.64 3.64 -25.73
N LEU A 72 -20.20 4.09 -24.56
CA LEU A 72 -20.97 3.98 -23.32
C LEU A 72 -21.96 5.13 -23.11
N ARG A 73 -21.88 6.19 -23.93
CA ARG A 73 -22.70 7.41 -23.86
C ARG A 73 -22.66 8.06 -22.48
N ILE A 74 -21.45 8.17 -21.90
CA ILE A 74 -21.21 8.81 -20.61
C ILE A 74 -20.12 9.87 -20.72
N GLU A 75 -20.13 10.80 -19.77
CA GLU A 75 -18.96 11.62 -19.47
C GLU A 75 -18.08 10.88 -18.46
N ASP A 76 -16.95 10.38 -18.94
CA ASP A 76 -16.09 9.51 -18.15
C ASP A 76 -14.92 10.27 -17.51
N ALA A 77 -14.33 9.69 -16.47
CA ALA A 77 -13.20 10.28 -15.77
C ALA A 77 -11.94 10.28 -16.66
N GLN A 78 -11.19 11.38 -16.62
CA GLN A 78 -9.94 11.52 -17.39
C GLN A 78 -8.70 11.27 -16.56
N SER A 79 -8.81 11.46 -15.25
CA SER A 79 -7.75 11.24 -14.28
C SER A 79 -8.36 10.96 -12.91
N VAL A 80 -7.57 10.29 -12.07
CA VAL A 80 -7.83 10.09 -10.65
C VAL A 80 -6.68 10.72 -9.89
N SER A 81 -6.99 11.53 -8.88
CA SER A 81 -5.98 12.22 -8.08
C SER A 81 -6.09 11.83 -6.61
N PHE A 82 -4.98 11.44 -6.00
CA PHE A 82 -4.88 11.12 -4.59
C PHE A 82 -4.01 12.17 -3.90
N ASP A 83 -4.38 12.56 -2.68
CA ASP A 83 -3.50 13.39 -1.88
C ASP A 83 -2.28 12.58 -1.42
N ILE A 84 -1.14 13.27 -1.31
CA ILE A 84 0.14 12.64 -0.95
C ILE A 84 0.06 11.94 0.41
N ARG A 85 -0.75 12.46 1.35
CA ARG A 85 -0.90 11.86 2.68
C ARG A 85 -1.58 10.50 2.59
N THR A 86 -2.61 10.36 1.75
CA THR A 86 -3.29 9.08 1.48
C THR A 86 -2.32 8.05 0.90
N ILE A 87 -1.53 8.43 -0.12
CA ILE A 87 -0.53 7.52 -0.72
C ILE A 87 0.51 7.08 0.32
N LYS A 88 1.06 8.02 1.10
CA LYS A 88 2.03 7.71 2.16
C LYS A 88 1.48 6.78 3.24
N ASN A 89 0.26 7.04 3.69
CA ASN A 89 -0.40 6.20 4.70
C ASN A 89 -0.66 4.79 4.16
N PHE A 90 -1.04 4.66 2.89
CA PHE A 90 -1.24 3.36 2.25
C PHE A 90 0.08 2.58 2.17
N ILE A 91 1.16 3.19 1.68
CA ILE A 91 2.50 2.59 1.63
C ILE A 91 2.95 2.15 3.03
N SER A 92 2.85 3.05 4.02
CA SER A 92 3.25 2.75 5.40
C SER A 92 2.44 1.60 6.02
N SER A 93 1.16 1.48 5.66
CA SER A 93 0.33 0.36 6.12
C SER A 93 0.77 -0.96 5.50
N ILE A 94 1.14 -0.98 4.21
CA ILE A 94 1.69 -2.18 3.55
C ILE A 94 2.97 -2.62 4.25
N GLU A 95 3.93 -1.71 4.43
CA GLU A 95 5.23 -1.99 5.05
C GLU A 95 5.07 -2.52 6.47
N LYS A 96 4.26 -1.84 7.29
CA LYS A 96 4.05 -2.20 8.70
C LYS A 96 3.38 -3.56 8.83
N GLU A 97 2.30 -3.81 8.10
CA GLU A 97 1.57 -5.07 8.20
C GLU A 97 2.35 -6.25 7.59
N SER A 98 3.16 -5.99 6.56
CA SER A 98 4.03 -7.02 5.98
C SER A 98 5.17 -7.41 6.91
N SER A 99 5.86 -6.43 7.47
CA SER A 99 6.98 -6.67 8.39
C SER A 99 6.54 -7.25 9.73
N SER A 100 5.36 -6.89 10.23
CA SER A 100 4.83 -7.43 11.50
C SER A 100 4.48 -8.92 11.41
N ARG A 101 4.08 -9.40 10.23
CA ARG A 101 3.71 -10.80 9.99
C ARG A 101 4.85 -11.66 9.48
N ASN A 102 5.73 -11.07 8.68
CA ASN A 102 6.89 -11.77 8.16
C ASN A 102 8.10 -10.83 8.11
N SER A 103 8.96 -10.96 9.11
CA SER A 103 10.18 -10.16 9.26
C SER A 103 11.23 -10.40 8.15
N ALA A 104 11.06 -11.42 7.31
CA ALA A 104 11.92 -11.65 6.15
C ALA A 104 11.53 -10.80 4.93
N ILE A 105 10.32 -10.22 4.93
CA ILE A 105 9.87 -9.31 3.87
C ILE A 105 10.47 -7.94 4.13
N SER A 106 11.11 -7.40 3.10
CA SER A 106 11.69 -6.07 3.11
C SER A 106 11.01 -5.17 2.08
N GLU A 107 11.25 -3.87 2.15
CA GLU A 107 10.64 -2.88 1.26
C GLU A 107 10.89 -3.18 -0.23
N LYS A 108 12.07 -3.71 -0.58
CA LYS A 108 12.42 -4.10 -1.95
C LYS A 108 11.55 -5.24 -2.52
N ASP A 109 10.89 -5.99 -1.65
CA ASP A 109 10.02 -7.10 -2.05
C ASP A 109 8.58 -6.60 -2.24
N LEU A 110 8.26 -5.38 -1.81
CA LEU A 110 6.92 -4.80 -1.83
C LEU A 110 6.72 -3.90 -3.06
N GLY A 111 5.49 -3.89 -3.56
CA GLY A 111 5.07 -3.00 -4.63
C GLY A 111 3.59 -2.64 -4.54
N ILE A 112 3.13 -1.83 -5.49
CA ILE A 112 1.73 -1.46 -5.65
C ILE A 112 1.36 -1.67 -7.12
N ARG A 113 0.31 -2.46 -7.36
CA ARG A 113 -0.32 -2.61 -8.68
C ARG A 113 -1.55 -1.72 -8.77
N PHE A 114 -1.66 -1.00 -9.88
CA PHE A 114 -2.82 -0.19 -10.20
C PHE A 114 -3.69 -0.95 -11.19
N TYR A 115 -4.92 -1.25 -10.79
CA TYR A 115 -5.95 -1.80 -11.68
C TYR A 115 -6.81 -0.67 -12.22
N TYR A 116 -6.99 -0.62 -13.54
CA TYR A 116 -8.05 0.17 -14.16
C TYR A 116 -9.39 -0.48 -13.82
N ALA A 117 -10.28 0.30 -13.20
CA ALA A 117 -11.58 -0.17 -12.75
C ALA A 117 -12.66 0.85 -13.12
N ALA A 118 -13.92 0.51 -12.88
CA ALA A 118 -15.03 1.44 -12.99
C ALA A 118 -15.96 1.25 -11.79
N TYR A 119 -16.57 2.33 -11.33
CA TYR A 119 -17.65 2.23 -10.36
C TYR A 119 -18.85 1.52 -10.97
N PRO A 120 -19.60 0.72 -10.19
CA PRO A 120 -20.82 0.11 -10.70
C PRO A 120 -21.86 1.18 -11.04
N GLU A 121 -22.85 0.79 -11.84
CA GLU A 121 -23.99 1.65 -12.13
C GLU A 121 -24.87 1.86 -10.90
N ASP A 122 -25.09 0.79 -10.13
CA ASP A 122 -25.76 0.88 -8.84
C ASP A 122 -24.76 1.12 -7.71
N LEU A 123 -24.84 2.30 -7.10
CA LEU A 123 -24.05 2.71 -5.94
C LEU A 123 -24.81 2.50 -4.61
N SER A 124 -25.88 1.68 -4.61
CA SER A 124 -26.67 1.38 -3.41
C SER A 124 -25.92 0.54 -2.37
N ALA A 125 -24.83 -0.13 -2.76
CA ALA A 125 -24.03 -0.92 -1.84
C ALA A 125 -23.54 -0.03 -0.68
N PRO A 126 -23.52 -0.54 0.57
CA PRO A 126 -23.02 0.22 1.73
C PRO A 126 -21.63 0.82 1.49
N ASP A 127 -20.82 0.10 0.69
CA ASP A 127 -19.45 0.48 0.39
C ASP A 127 -19.34 1.73 -0.50
N PHE A 128 -20.42 2.15 -1.16
CA PHE A 128 -20.50 3.35 -2.00
C PHE A 128 -21.44 4.42 -1.45
N SER A 129 -21.99 4.23 -0.24
CA SER A 129 -23.00 5.12 0.36
C SER A 129 -22.56 6.58 0.54
N LEU A 130 -21.24 6.83 0.59
CA LEU A 130 -20.64 8.16 0.71
C LEU A 130 -20.28 8.79 -0.66
N LEU A 131 -20.39 8.03 -1.75
CA LEU A 131 -20.09 8.53 -3.09
C LEU A 131 -21.29 9.29 -3.67
N ASN A 132 -20.99 10.37 -4.38
CA ASN A 132 -21.99 11.03 -5.20
C ASN A 132 -22.39 10.09 -6.36
N LYS A 133 -23.68 10.08 -6.71
CA LYS A 133 -24.23 9.37 -7.87
C LYS A 133 -23.49 9.68 -9.18
N ASP A 134 -22.87 10.86 -9.27
CA ASP A 134 -22.05 11.27 -10.41
C ASP A 134 -20.81 10.37 -10.63
N TYR A 135 -20.46 9.49 -9.70
CA TYR A 135 -19.35 8.54 -9.84
C TYR A 135 -19.78 7.27 -10.58
N ALA A 136 -21.09 7.01 -10.71
CA ALA A 136 -21.60 5.79 -11.30
C ALA A 136 -21.05 5.59 -12.73
N ARG A 137 -20.60 4.36 -13.01
CA ARG A 137 -20.02 3.94 -14.31
C ARG A 137 -18.72 4.64 -14.73
N LYS A 138 -18.18 5.57 -13.93
CA LYS A 138 -16.93 6.27 -14.27
C LYS A 138 -15.72 5.41 -13.97
N HIS A 139 -14.68 5.56 -14.79
CA HIS A 139 -13.38 4.97 -14.54
C HIS A 139 -12.79 5.44 -13.21
N THR A 140 -12.12 4.51 -12.54
CA THR A 140 -11.33 4.73 -11.34
C THR A 140 -10.10 3.83 -11.38
N ILE A 141 -9.23 3.96 -10.39
CA ILE A 141 -8.11 3.05 -10.20
C ILE A 141 -8.19 2.41 -8.82
N ILE A 142 -7.77 1.14 -8.73
CA ILE A 142 -7.65 0.43 -7.47
C ILE A 142 -6.17 0.11 -7.24
N MET A 143 -5.63 0.56 -6.12
CA MET A 143 -4.29 0.23 -5.66
C MET A 143 -4.32 -1.06 -4.84
N ILE A 144 -3.54 -2.06 -5.24
CA ILE A 144 -3.42 -3.36 -4.56
C ILE A 144 -1.94 -3.62 -4.21
N PRO A 145 -1.60 -4.02 -2.98
CA PRO A 145 -0.25 -4.41 -2.60
C PRO A 145 0.23 -5.62 -3.38
N THR A 146 1.47 -5.58 -3.85
CA THR A 146 2.13 -6.70 -4.52
C THR A 146 3.36 -7.13 -3.77
N LEU A 147 3.67 -8.43 -3.86
CA LEU A 147 4.87 -9.01 -3.29
C LEU A 147 5.66 -9.68 -4.41
N ASN A 148 6.92 -9.30 -4.53
CA ASN A 148 7.87 -9.87 -5.46
C ASN A 148 8.60 -11.03 -4.79
N ARG A 149 8.50 -12.23 -5.35
CA ARG A 149 9.21 -13.41 -4.86
C ARG A 149 9.70 -14.30 -5.99
N LEU A 150 10.71 -15.11 -5.67
CA LEU A 150 11.14 -16.22 -6.51
C LEU A 150 10.04 -17.28 -6.53
N ASP A 151 9.58 -17.64 -7.73
CA ASP A 151 8.72 -18.80 -7.97
C ASP A 151 9.51 -20.11 -7.83
N GLU A 152 8.82 -21.24 -7.93
CA GLU A 152 9.43 -22.59 -7.88
C GLU A 152 10.48 -22.82 -8.99
N ASN A 153 10.47 -22.01 -10.04
CA ASN A 153 11.39 -22.06 -11.18
C ASN A 153 12.55 -21.06 -11.07
N GLY A 154 12.62 -20.28 -9.98
CA GLY A 154 13.66 -19.28 -9.75
C GLY A 154 13.45 -17.96 -10.51
N ASN A 155 12.25 -17.66 -11.00
CA ASN A 155 11.89 -16.37 -11.60
C ASN A 155 11.22 -15.45 -10.57
N TYR A 156 11.51 -14.16 -10.64
CA TYR A 156 10.80 -13.17 -9.85
C TYR A 156 9.39 -12.94 -10.42
N LEU A 157 8.37 -13.19 -9.60
CA LEU A 157 6.96 -12.96 -9.92
C LEU A 157 6.35 -11.98 -8.92
N ASP A 158 5.73 -10.92 -9.44
CA ASP A 158 4.90 -10.00 -8.66
C ASP A 158 3.47 -10.54 -8.57
N PHE A 159 3.03 -10.91 -7.37
CA PHE A 159 1.66 -11.34 -7.12
C PHE A 159 0.93 -10.38 -6.18
N ASP A 160 -0.38 -10.27 -6.36
CA ASP A 160 -1.24 -9.51 -5.46
C ASP A 160 -1.39 -10.26 -4.15
N PHE A 161 -1.23 -9.56 -3.04
CA PHE A 161 -1.41 -10.15 -1.71
C PHE A 161 -2.13 -9.19 -0.78
N ASN A 162 -2.62 -9.71 0.35
CA ASN A 162 -3.24 -8.93 1.39
C ASN A 162 -2.30 -8.87 2.62
N PRO A 163 -1.69 -7.72 2.92
CA PRO A 163 -0.82 -7.58 4.08
C PRO A 163 -1.48 -7.97 5.41
N LEU A 164 -2.82 -7.92 5.50
CA LEU A 164 -3.60 -8.25 6.69
C LEU A 164 -3.92 -9.75 6.83
N ASP A 165 -3.72 -10.54 5.77
CA ASP A 165 -4.02 -11.97 5.73
C ASP A 165 -2.75 -12.79 5.49
N GLU A 166 -2.33 -13.53 6.52
CA GLU A 166 -1.14 -14.37 6.51
C GLU A 166 -1.19 -15.46 5.41
N THR A 167 -2.38 -15.92 5.04
CA THR A 167 -2.53 -16.95 4.01
C THR A 167 -2.25 -16.41 2.61
N SER A 168 -2.48 -15.11 2.40
CA SER A 168 -2.24 -14.46 1.11
C SER A 168 -0.76 -14.34 0.73
N TYR A 169 0.16 -14.53 1.69
CA TYR A 169 1.60 -14.50 1.45
C TYR A 169 2.12 -15.78 0.79
N LYS A 170 1.33 -16.84 0.75
CA LYS A 170 1.68 -18.11 0.09
C LYS A 170 0.95 -18.11 -1.25
N GLY A 171 1.60 -17.60 -2.30
CA GLY A 171 1.03 -17.33 -3.64
C GLY A 171 0.44 -18.53 -4.40
N SER A 172 0.18 -19.66 -3.74
CA SER A 172 -0.44 -20.86 -4.28
C SER A 172 -1.28 -21.51 -3.18
N GLU A 173 -2.56 -21.13 -3.15
CA GLU A 173 -3.73 -21.80 -2.54
C GLU A 173 -4.70 -20.69 -2.12
N ARG A 174 -5.23 -19.94 -3.09
CA ARG A 174 -6.59 -19.41 -2.91
C ARG A 174 -7.50 -20.65 -2.85
N ARG A 175 -7.65 -21.23 -1.65
CA ARG A 175 -8.87 -21.95 -1.34
C ARG A 175 -9.97 -20.91 -1.55
N GLU A 176 -10.88 -21.17 -2.48
CA GLU A 176 -12.17 -20.50 -2.49
C GLU A 176 -12.79 -20.74 -1.11
N THR A 177 -12.55 -19.83 -0.18
CA THR A 177 -13.27 -19.78 1.07
C THR A 177 -14.69 -19.38 0.68
N VAL A 178 -15.64 -20.25 1.01
CA VAL A 178 -17.08 -20.16 0.72
C VAL A 178 -17.73 -19.06 1.58
N GLY A 179 -17.17 -17.85 1.55
CA GLY A 179 -17.60 -16.67 2.29
C GLY A 179 -17.03 -15.41 1.65
N GLU A 180 -17.82 -14.34 1.61
CA GLU A 180 -17.47 -13.06 1.00
C GLU A 180 -16.08 -12.57 1.45
N THR A 181 -15.08 -12.70 0.59
CA THR A 181 -13.77 -12.06 0.80
C THR A 181 -13.97 -10.57 0.48
N ARG A 182 -14.21 -9.75 1.51
CA ARG A 182 -14.44 -8.31 1.35
C ARG A 182 -13.10 -7.61 1.13
N MET A 183 -12.98 -6.88 0.03
CA MET A 183 -11.80 -6.03 -0.19
C MET A 183 -12.02 -4.67 0.51
N MET A 184 -11.05 -4.15 1.28
CA MET A 184 -11.20 -2.79 1.81
C MET A 184 -11.08 -1.80 0.66
N ALA A 185 -12.22 -1.31 0.22
CA ALA A 185 -12.38 0.10 -0.11
C ALA A 185 -12.74 0.83 1.19
N MET A 186 -12.40 2.11 1.32
CA MET A 186 -12.77 2.98 2.43
C MET A 186 -14.28 3.27 2.30
N SER A 187 -15.07 2.32 2.76
CA SER A 187 -16.38 2.54 3.34
C SER A 187 -16.52 1.62 4.55
N SER A 188 -17.25 2.12 5.53
CA SER A 188 -17.09 1.76 6.92
C SER A 188 -17.51 0.32 7.26
N ARG A 189 -16.62 -0.34 8.01
CA ARG A 189 -16.85 -1.38 9.03
C ARG A 189 -17.04 -2.85 8.58
N SER A 190 -16.08 -3.64 9.09
CA SER A 190 -16.18 -5.02 9.61
C SER A 190 -15.88 -6.17 8.65
N GLY A 191 -14.79 -6.88 8.97
CA GLY A 191 -14.83 -8.33 9.18
C GLY A 191 -14.16 -9.18 8.11
N GLY A 192 -12.93 -8.84 7.72
CA GLY A 192 -12.12 -9.63 6.79
C GLY A 192 -11.39 -8.69 5.85
N ASP A 193 -10.53 -7.85 6.41
CA ASP A 193 -10.09 -6.63 5.75
C ASP A 193 -8.95 -6.94 4.75
N VAL A 194 -9.13 -6.65 3.46
CA VAL A 194 -8.04 -6.63 2.46
C VAL A 194 -7.56 -5.21 2.24
N LEU A 195 -6.26 -4.91 2.35
CA LEU A 195 -5.76 -3.56 2.14
C LEU A 195 -5.80 -3.16 0.63
N ALA A 196 -6.77 -2.37 0.20
CA ALA A 196 -6.82 -1.74 -1.12
C ALA A 196 -7.26 -0.26 -1.03
N GLN A 197 -7.00 0.54 -2.05
CA GLN A 197 -7.39 1.96 -2.08
C GLN A 197 -7.97 2.36 -3.44
N ASN A 198 -9.17 2.95 -3.46
CA ASN A 198 -9.87 3.31 -4.70
C ASN A 198 -10.36 4.78 -4.78
N HIS A 199 -10.12 5.61 -3.76
CA HIS A 199 -10.75 6.94 -3.62
C HIS A 199 -9.72 8.05 -3.76
N GLY A 200 -9.54 8.50 -5.00
CA GLY A 200 -9.04 9.82 -5.34
C GLY A 200 -10.18 10.70 -5.86
N GLY A 201 -9.98 12.01 -5.97
CA GLY A 201 -10.96 12.89 -6.62
C GLY A 201 -11.04 12.57 -8.12
N LEU A 202 -12.25 12.37 -8.65
CA LEU A 202 -12.47 12.34 -10.10
C LEU A 202 -12.47 13.77 -10.64
N ILE A 203 -11.75 14.00 -11.73
CA ILE A 203 -11.71 15.29 -12.41
C ILE A 203 -12.44 15.15 -13.77
N PRO A 204 -13.72 15.56 -13.88
CA PRO A 204 -14.38 15.76 -15.16
C PRO A 204 -14.01 17.15 -15.75
N PRO A 205 -13.89 17.32 -17.08
CA PRO A 205 -13.60 18.61 -17.65
C PRO A 205 -14.87 19.46 -17.80
N ASN A 206 -14.99 20.50 -16.98
CA ASN A 206 -15.59 21.76 -17.44
C ASN A 206 -15.05 22.95 -16.65
N SER A 207 -13.72 23.10 -16.65
CA SER A 207 -13.08 24.40 -16.82
C SER A 207 -11.64 24.16 -17.27
N ILE A 208 -11.30 24.72 -18.42
CA ILE A 208 -9.92 24.78 -18.89
C ILE A 208 -9.21 25.77 -17.94
N ALA A 209 -8.57 25.25 -16.89
CA ALA A 209 -7.38 25.89 -16.39
C ALA A 209 -6.23 25.38 -17.27
N PRO A 210 -5.59 26.25 -18.07
CA PRO A 210 -4.36 25.87 -18.74
C PRO A 210 -3.38 25.32 -17.70
N LEU A 211 -2.65 24.26 -18.04
CA LEU A 211 -1.44 23.93 -17.30
C LEU A 211 -0.46 25.09 -17.56
N GLU A 212 -0.50 26.11 -16.69
CA GLU A 212 0.53 27.14 -16.63
C GLU A 212 1.76 26.50 -16.01
N TYR A 213 2.81 26.35 -16.81
CA TYR A 213 4.18 26.10 -16.37
C TYR A 213 5.00 27.37 -16.57
#